data_AF-A0A968W149-F1
#
_entry.id   AF-A0A968W149-F1
#
_cell.length_a   1.000
_cell.length_b   1.000
_cell.length_c   1.000
_cell.angle_alpha   90.00
_cell.angle_beta   90.00
_cell.angle_gamma   90.00
#
_symmetry.space_group_name_H-M   'P 1'
#
loop_
_entity.id
_entity.type
_entity.pdbx_description
1 polymer ?
#
loop_
_entity_poly.entity_id
_entity_poly.type
_entity_poly.pdbx_seq_one_letter_code
_entity_poly.pdbx_strand_id
1 'polypeptide(L)'
;MAHGLYLSYGQALLKSPGAQEACKNTPLDRLFLETDNKNTAVQEIYLAAAELCHISIDTLKQKIWDNLYNVFGLAAKEAGTN
;
A
#
# COMPACT_ATOMS: atom_id res chain seq x y z
N MET A 1 -8.36 -5.67 19.92
CA MET A 1 -6.90 -5.65 20.06
C MET A 1 -6.31 -5.58 18.66
N ALA A 2 -5.53 -4.55 18.32
CA ALA A 2 -4.81 -4.51 17.05
C ALA A 2 -3.43 -5.14 17.28
N HIS A 3 -3.20 -6.34 16.76
CA HIS A 3 -2.03 -7.18 17.08
C HIS A 3 -0.72 -6.75 16.39
N GLY A 4 -0.53 -5.46 16.09
CA GLY A 4 0.67 -4.98 15.38
C GLY A 4 0.81 -5.53 13.96
N LEU A 5 -0.27 -6.05 13.38
CA LEU A 5 -0.26 -6.65 12.05
C LEU A 5 -0.33 -5.57 10.97
N TYR A 6 0.35 -5.86 9.87
CA TYR A 6 0.31 -5.12 8.61
C TYR A 6 -0.22 -6.05 7.53
N LEU A 7 -1.01 -5.52 6.59
CA LEU A 7 -1.57 -6.26 5.48
C LEU A 7 -0.98 -5.76 4.17
N SER A 8 -0.46 -6.69 3.38
CA SER A 8 0.04 -6.43 2.04
C SER A 8 -0.96 -6.93 1.01
N TYR A 9 -1.18 -6.14 -0.04
CA TYR A 9 -2.12 -6.48 -1.11
C TYR A 9 -1.46 -6.42 -2.48
N GLY A 10 -1.67 -7.47 -3.28
CA GLY A 10 -1.18 -7.52 -4.66
C GLY A 10 -2.29 -7.55 -5.71
N GLN A 11 -2.06 -8.30 -6.79
CA GLN A 11 -2.96 -8.42 -7.94
C GLN A 11 -4.42 -8.74 -7.58
N ALA A 12 -4.67 -9.36 -6.42
CA ALA A 12 -6.01 -9.67 -5.94
C ALA A 12 -6.91 -8.42 -5.83
N LEU A 13 -6.36 -7.22 -5.60
CA LEU A 13 -7.14 -5.97 -5.59
C LEU A 13 -7.86 -5.70 -6.91
N LEU A 14 -7.33 -6.20 -8.02
CA LEU A 14 -7.89 -5.95 -9.34
C LEU A 14 -9.11 -6.83 -9.65
N LYS A 15 -9.31 -7.93 -8.91
CA LYS A 15 -10.29 -8.97 -9.29
C LYS A 15 -11.13 -9.53 -8.16
N SER A 16 -10.66 -9.45 -6.91
CA SER A 16 -11.30 -10.11 -5.77
C SER A 16 -12.08 -9.10 -4.92
N PRO A 17 -13.43 -9.19 -4.88
CA PRO A 17 -14.24 -8.34 -4.02
C PRO A 17 -13.86 -8.44 -2.53
N GLY A 18 -13.46 -9.63 -2.08
CA GLY A 18 -13.00 -9.83 -0.71
C GLY A 18 -11.69 -9.11 -0.40
N ALA A 19 -10.75 -9.11 -1.35
CA ALA A 19 -9.49 -8.35 -1.20
C ALA A 19 -9.74 -6.84 -1.23
N GLN A 20 -10.64 -6.39 -2.11
CA GLN A 20 -11.05 -4.99 -2.20
C GLN A 20 -11.69 -4.51 -0.90
N GLU A 21 -12.63 -5.28 -0.35
CA GLU A 21 -13.29 -4.93 0.90
C GLU A 21 -12.33 -4.95 2.09
N ALA A 22 -11.43 -5.93 2.16
CA ALA A 22 -10.40 -5.95 3.19
C ALA A 22 -9.46 -4.73 3.09
N CYS A 23 -9.06 -4.35 1.88
CA CYS A 23 -8.21 -3.18 1.64
C CYS A 23 -8.86 -1.89 2.11
N LYS A 24 -10.15 -1.67 1.77
CA LYS A 24 -10.94 -0.52 2.23
C LYS A 24 -10.97 -0.38 3.75
N ASN A 25 -11.09 -1.51 4.45
CA ASN A 25 -11.18 -1.56 5.91
C ASN A 25 -9.81 -1.59 6.61
N THR A 26 -8.71 -1.65 5.86
CA THR A 26 -7.36 -1.66 6.42
C THR A 26 -6.92 -0.23 6.72
N PRO A 27 -6.48 0.07 7.95
CA PRO A 27 -5.89 1.37 8.26
C PRO A 27 -4.70 1.68 7.34
N LEU A 28 -4.63 2.90 6.81
CA LEU A 28 -3.57 3.30 5.87
C LEU A 28 -2.16 3.21 6.48
N ASP A 29 -2.03 3.35 7.80
CA ASP A 29 -0.78 3.20 8.55
C ASP A 29 -0.38 1.74 8.80
N ARG A 30 -1.16 0.79 8.25
CA ARG A 30 -0.97 -0.67 8.35
C ARG A 30 -1.04 -1.38 6.99
N LEU A 31 -1.01 -0.62 5.91
CA LEU A 31 -1.19 -1.11 4.54
C LEU A 31 0.14 -1.14 3.78
N PHE A 32 0.39 -2.24 3.08
CA PHE A 32 1.47 -2.42 2.09
C PHE A 32 0.89 -2.90 0.76
N LEU A 33 1.68 -2.79 -0.31
CA LEU A 33 1.35 -3.29 -1.64
C LEU A 33 2.50 -4.11 -2.21
N GLU A 34 2.18 -5.20 -2.91
CA GLU A 34 3.16 -6.15 -3.44
C GLU A 34 2.81 -6.62 -4.85
N THR A 35 3.80 -7.15 -5.58
CA THR A 35 3.58 -7.76 -6.89
C THR A 35 3.81 -9.26 -6.91
N ASP A 36 4.40 -9.87 -5.87
CA ASP A 36 4.76 -11.29 -5.78
C ASP A 36 5.46 -11.83 -7.05
N ASN A 37 6.26 -11.01 -7.74
CA ASN A 37 6.87 -11.32 -9.04
C ASN A 37 5.89 -11.69 -10.18
N LYS A 38 4.61 -11.30 -10.07
CA LYS A 38 3.63 -11.46 -11.14
C LYS A 38 3.85 -10.37 -12.20
N ASN A 39 3.45 -10.66 -13.44
CA ASN A 39 3.55 -9.71 -14.57
C ASN A 39 2.61 -8.50 -14.46
N THR A 40 1.85 -8.35 -13.38
CA THR A 40 0.99 -7.19 -13.16
C THR A 40 1.85 -5.97 -12.86
N ALA A 41 1.59 -4.88 -13.58
CA ALA A 41 2.28 -3.61 -13.32
C ALA A 41 1.95 -3.13 -11.90
N VAL A 42 2.98 -2.84 -11.11
CA VAL A 42 2.81 -2.31 -9.74
C VAL A 42 1.92 -1.05 -9.72
N GLN A 43 1.99 -0.25 -10.78
CA GLN A 43 1.16 0.94 -10.96
C GLN A 43 -0.35 0.62 -10.93
N GLU A 44 -0.79 -0.49 -11.53
CA GLU A 44 -2.21 -0.89 -11.53
C GLU A 44 -2.68 -1.18 -10.10
N ILE A 45 -1.85 -1.85 -9.32
CA ILE A 45 -2.15 -2.21 -7.92
C ILE A 45 -2.25 -0.93 -7.07
N TYR A 46 -1.33 0.02 -7.25
CA TYR A 46 -1.35 1.30 -6.56
C TYR A 46 -2.57 2.16 -6.94
N LEU A 47 -2.95 2.20 -8.22
CA LEU A 47 -4.13 2.92 -8.67
C LEU A 47 -5.41 2.32 -8.08
N ALA A 48 -5.54 0.99 -8.11
CA ALA A 48 -6.68 0.31 -7.51
C ALA A 48 -6.78 0.55 -6.00
N ALA A 49 -5.66 0.47 -5.27
CA ALA A 49 -5.64 0.76 -3.84
C ALA A 49 -6.01 2.22 -3.54
N ALA A 50 -5.51 3.19 -4.32
CA ALA A 50 -5.82 4.61 -4.13
C ALA A 50 -7.31 4.89 -4.35
N GLU A 51 -7.90 4.29 -5.38
CA GLU A 51 -9.33 4.37 -5.66
C GLU A 51 -10.18 3.77 -4.53
N LEU A 52 -9.83 2.56 -4.07
CA LEU A 52 -10.52 1.87 -2.98
C LEU A 52 -10.46 2.63 -1.66
N CYS A 53 -9.29 3.20 -1.34
CA CYS A 53 -9.08 3.98 -0.12
C CYS A 53 -9.56 5.44 -0.24
N HIS A 54 -10.06 5.86 -1.40
CA HIS A 54 -10.51 7.23 -1.67
C HIS A 54 -9.46 8.31 -1.36
N ILE A 55 -8.20 8.04 -1.72
CA ILE A 55 -7.09 8.98 -1.56
C ILE A 55 -6.35 9.17 -2.88
N SER A 56 -5.56 10.24 -2.97
CA SER A 56 -4.69 10.42 -4.14
C SER A 56 -3.59 9.37 -4.17
N ILE A 57 -3.12 9.09 -5.39
CA ILE A 57 -2.00 8.18 -5.61
C ILE A 57 -0.72 8.62 -4.88
N ASP A 58 -0.49 9.93 -4.77
CA ASP A 58 0.69 10.48 -4.10
C ASP A 58 0.59 10.34 -2.59
N THR A 59 -0.60 10.59 -2.02
CA THR A 59 -0.85 10.33 -0.59
C THR A 59 -0.68 8.85 -0.27
N LEU A 60 -1.17 7.94 -1.13
CA LEU A 60 -0.98 6.52 -0.95
C LEU A 60 0.51 6.16 -0.95
N LYS A 61 1.28 6.62 -1.94
CA LYS A 61 2.73 6.39 -2.00
C LYS A 61 3.45 6.89 -0.74
N GLN A 62 3.10 8.10 -0.27
CA GLN A 62 3.65 8.64 0.97
C GLN A 62 3.33 7.73 2.16
N LYS A 63 2.09 7.26 2.29
CA LYS A 63 1.72 6.34 3.38
C LYS A 63 2.43 4.99 3.32
N ILE A 64 2.62 4.43 2.13
CA ILE A 64 3.43 3.21 1.98
C ILE A 64 4.87 3.46 2.45
N TRP A 65 5.47 4.59 2.09
CA TRP A 65 6.81 4.96 2.54
C TRP A 65 6.89 5.17 4.05
N ASP A 66 5.93 5.91 4.64
CA ASP A 66 5.84 6.10 6.09
C ASP A 66 5.78 4.74 6.80
N ASN A 67 4.98 3.82 6.31
CA ASN A 67 4.87 2.47 6.87
C ASN A 67 6.18 1.70 6.75
N LEU A 68 6.88 1.80 5.61
CA LEU A 68 8.19 1.17 5.42
C LEU A 68 9.23 1.71 6.41
N TYR A 69 9.27 3.03 6.61
CA TYR A 69 10.16 3.67 7.58
C TYR A 69 9.87 3.21 9.01
N ASN A 70 8.59 3.18 9.39
CA ASN A 70 8.16 2.81 10.72
C ASN A 70 8.41 1.31 11.03
N VAL A 71 8.21 0.42 10.05
CA VAL A 71 8.33 -1.03 10.27
C VAL A 71 9.75 -1.53 10.11
N PHE A 72 10.49 -1.03 9.11
CA PHE A 72 11.82 -1.56 8.77
C PHE A 72 12.97 -0.65 9.21
N GLY A 73 12.68 0.48 9.86
CA GLY A 73 13.70 1.41 10.33
C GLY A 73 14.58 1.96 9.21
N LEU A 74 14.03 2.06 7.99
CA LEU A 74 14.76 2.64 6.87
C LEU A 74 15.05 4.12 7.22
N ALA A 75 16.27 4.59 6.98
CA ALA A 75 16.52 6.02 7.05
C ALA A 75 15.79 6.68 5.87
N ALA A 76 15.04 7.75 6.12
CA ALA A 76 14.51 8.58 5.04
C ALA A 76 15.68 8.96 4.14
N LYS A 77 15.69 8.45 2.91
CA LYS A 77 16.63 8.96 1.91
C LYS A 77 16.23 10.41 1.74
N GLU A 78 17.14 11.33 2.07
CA GLU A 78 16.93 12.77 1.90
C GLU A 78 16.19 12.99 0.58
N ALA A 79 15.03 13.64 0.67
CA ALA A 79 14.24 14.00 -0.49
C ALA A 79 15.15 14.83 -1.38
N GLY A 80 15.74 14.19 -2.40
CA GLY A 80 16.64 14.81 -3.34
C GLY A 80 15.89 15.94 -4.01
N THR A 81 16.27 17.16 -3.64
CA THR A 81 16.12 18.36 -4.46
C THR A 81 16.61 18.05 -5.87
N ASN A 82 15.72 18.18 -6.84
CA ASN A 82 16.00 18.79 -8.14
C ASN A 82 14.70 19.30 -8.74
#